data_AF-A0AAJ4A4I9-F1
#
_entry.id   AF-A0AAJ4A4I9-F1
#
_cell.length_a   1.000
_cell.length_b   1.000
_cell.length_c   1.000
_cell.angle_alpha   90.00
_cell.angle_beta   90.00
_cell.angle_gamma   90.00
#
_symmetry.space_group_name_H-M   'P 1'
#
loop_
_entity.id
_entity.type
_entity.pdbx_description
1 polymer ?
#
loop_
_entity_poly.entity_id
_entity_poly.type
_entity_poly.pdbx_seq_one_letter_code
_entity_poly.pdbx_strand_id
1 'polypeptide(L)'
;MKLSKRIESIVSLTVEDFYNSGKSTNESKKSLISWVSDALLQDEGIEDLYTYQISILILDKLKSLDIVDIGFIMELMASNFTLMDNEFSFSDFDEVVL
;
A
#
# COMPACT_ATOMS: atom_id res chain seq x y z
N MET A 1 -14.87 15.15 -0.04
CA MET A 1 -13.52 15.31 0.54
C MET A 1 -12.58 15.73 -0.58
N LYS A 2 -11.63 16.67 -0.37
CA LYS A 2 -10.62 16.99 -1.43
C LYS A 2 -9.75 15.75 -1.68
N LEU A 3 -9.42 15.47 -2.94
CA LEU A 3 -8.60 14.30 -3.33
C LEU A 3 -7.31 14.21 -2.52
N SER A 4 -6.57 15.31 -2.39
CA SER A 4 -5.34 15.37 -1.57
C SER A 4 -5.54 14.88 -0.12
N LYS A 5 -6.59 15.37 0.55
CA LYS A 5 -6.92 14.93 1.92
C LYS A 5 -7.31 13.46 2.00
N ARG A 6 -7.97 12.93 0.96
CA ARG A 6 -8.29 11.51 0.87
C ARG A 6 -7.02 10.68 0.80
N ILE A 7 -6.12 11.02 -0.13
CA ILE A 7 -4.87 10.29 -0.34
C ILE A 7 -3.98 10.37 0.90
N GLU A 8 -3.75 11.57 1.45
CA GLU A 8 -2.96 11.77 2.67
C GLU A 8 -3.49 10.93 3.84
N SER A 9 -4.82 10.81 3.98
CA SER A 9 -5.43 10.01 5.04
C SER A 9 -5.16 8.52 4.86
N ILE A 10 -5.29 8.00 3.64
CA ILE A 10 -5.06 6.57 3.34
C ILE A 10 -3.58 6.23 3.49
N VAL A 11 -2.70 7.09 2.98
CA VAL A 11 -1.24 6.97 3.13
C VAL A 11 -0.85 6.96 4.58
N SER A 12 -1.35 7.90 5.37
CA SER A 12 -1.05 7.99 6.79
C SER A 12 -1.41 6.68 7.48
N LEU A 13 -2.65 6.23 7.37
CA LEU A 13 -3.14 4.98 7.99
C LEU A 13 -2.32 3.76 7.57
N THR A 14 -2.08 3.59 6.27
CA THR A 14 -1.34 2.43 5.74
C THR A 14 0.12 2.42 6.25
N VAL A 15 0.75 3.59 6.33
CA VAL A 15 2.10 3.71 6.91
C VAL A 15 2.07 3.49 8.42
N GLU A 16 1.04 3.94 9.15
CA GLU A 16 0.92 3.62 10.58
C GLU A 16 0.83 2.11 10.80
N ASP A 17 -0.01 1.43 10.01
CA ASP A 17 -0.20 -0.02 10.09
C ASP A 17 1.11 -0.77 9.81
N PHE A 18 1.88 -0.31 8.83
CA PHE A 18 3.22 -0.83 8.57
C PHE A 18 4.13 -0.73 9.80
N TYR A 19 4.25 0.43 10.45
CA TYR A 19 5.08 0.55 11.66
C TYR A 19 4.50 -0.23 12.85
N ASN A 20 3.18 -0.28 12.99
CA ASN A 20 2.50 -0.99 14.07
C ASN A 20 2.60 -2.52 13.94
N SER A 21 2.88 -3.03 12.74
CA SER A 21 3.15 -4.45 12.51
C SER A 21 4.50 -4.94 13.08
N GLY A 22 5.29 -4.06 13.70
CA GLY A 22 6.60 -4.36 14.25
C GLY A 22 7.74 -4.24 13.23
N LYS A 23 7.43 -3.80 12.00
CA LYS A 23 8.42 -3.46 10.98
C LYS A 23 8.93 -2.04 11.21
N SER A 24 10.19 -1.79 10.84
CA SER A 24 10.83 -0.48 10.97
C SER A 24 11.81 -0.26 9.83
N THR A 25 11.94 1.00 9.41
CA THR A 25 12.89 1.42 8.39
C THR A 25 13.81 2.49 8.95
N ASN A 26 14.89 2.79 8.23
CA ASN A 26 15.73 3.95 8.52
C ASN A 26 15.05 5.27 8.11
N GLU A 27 13.96 5.20 7.34
CA GLU A 27 13.18 6.36 6.95
C GLU A 27 12.26 6.80 8.10
N SER A 28 12.02 8.10 8.20
CA SER A 28 11.03 8.59 9.17
C SER A 28 9.62 8.39 8.62
N LYS A 29 8.67 8.04 9.49
CA LYS A 29 7.24 7.94 9.14
C LYS A 29 6.72 9.16 8.38
N LYS A 30 7.12 10.36 8.79
CA LYS A 30 6.71 11.61 8.14
C LYS A 30 7.28 11.75 6.73
N SER A 31 8.54 11.33 6.52
CA SER A 31 9.18 11.30 5.19
C SER A 31 8.43 10.38 4.24
N LEU A 32 8.10 9.16 4.69
CA LEU A 32 7.36 8.19 3.90
C LEU A 32 5.95 8.68 3.56
N ILE A 33 5.22 9.25 4.52
CA ILE A 33 3.88 9.79 4.26
C ILE A 33 3.93 10.89 3.20
N SER A 34 4.90 11.81 3.30
CA SER A 34 5.05 12.88 2.30
C SER A 34 5.36 12.31 0.92
N TRP A 35 6.40 11.46 0.83
CA TRP A 35 6.87 10.90 -0.43
C TRP A 35 5.79 10.08 -1.14
N VAL A 36 5.09 9.20 -0.42
CA VAL A 36 4.03 8.37 -1.01
C VAL A 36 2.83 9.24 -1.43
N SER A 37 2.44 10.23 -0.62
CA SER A 37 1.34 11.13 -0.97
C SER A 37 1.63 11.90 -2.25
N ASP A 38 2.85 12.46 -2.37
CA ASP A 38 3.28 13.18 -3.57
C ASP A 38 3.29 12.28 -4.80
N ALA A 39 3.77 11.03 -4.65
CA ALA A 39 3.81 10.07 -5.74
C ALA A 39 2.42 9.61 -6.22
N LEU A 40 1.46 9.46 -5.30
CA LEU A 40 0.09 9.05 -5.65
C LEU A 40 -0.75 10.20 -6.21
N LEU A 41 -0.48 11.45 -5.82
CA LEU A 41 -1.19 12.60 -6.36
C LEU A 41 -0.78 12.94 -7.80
N GLN A 42 0.31 12.37 -8.30
CA GLN A 42 0.73 12.46 -9.70
C GLN A 42 0.08 11.39 -10.59
N ASP A 43 -0.61 10.41 -10.00
CA ASP A 43 -1.30 9.36 -10.75
C ASP A 43 -2.69 9.85 -11.18
N GLU A 44 -2.89 10.02 -12.48
CA GLU A 44 -4.12 10.57 -13.07
C GLU A 44 -5.34 9.67 -12.81
N GLY A 45 -5.16 8.39 -12.51
CA GLY A 45 -6.25 7.44 -12.23
C GLY A 45 -6.59 7.28 -10.75
N ILE A 46 -5.85 7.94 -9.84
CA ILE A 46 -5.95 7.71 -8.40
C ILE A 46 -7.33 8.05 -7.82
N GLU A 47 -8.07 8.95 -8.47
CA GLU A 47 -9.39 9.38 -8.00
C GLU A 47 -10.45 8.27 -8.11
N ASP A 48 -10.34 7.43 -9.12
CA ASP A 48 -11.27 6.33 -9.42
C ASP A 48 -11.00 5.08 -8.58
N LEU A 49 -9.81 4.99 -7.97
CA LEU A 49 -9.42 3.82 -7.18
C LEU A 49 -10.15 3.78 -5.83
N TYR A 50 -10.52 2.58 -5.39
CA TYR A 50 -11.03 2.32 -4.05
C TYR A 50 -9.91 2.41 -3.00
N THR A 51 -10.28 2.61 -1.73
CA THR A 51 -9.33 2.73 -0.62
C THR A 51 -8.35 1.55 -0.53
N TYR A 52 -8.83 0.32 -0.70
CA TYR A 52 -7.96 -0.87 -0.62
C TYR A 52 -6.96 -0.92 -1.78
N GLN A 53 -7.34 -0.47 -2.98
CA GLN A 53 -6.44 -0.41 -4.14
C GLN A 53 -5.32 0.61 -3.90
N ILE A 54 -5.68 1.77 -3.33
CA ILE A 54 -4.71 2.78 -2.93
C ILE A 54 -3.76 2.22 -1.86
N SER A 55 -4.27 1.50 -0.86
CA SER A 55 -3.43 0.82 0.15
C SER A 55 -2.47 -0.20 -0.46
N ILE A 56 -2.89 -0.97 -1.47
CA ILE A 56 -1.99 -1.89 -2.20
C ILE A 56 -0.89 -1.11 -2.94
N LEU A 57 -1.25 -0.01 -3.64
CA LEU A 57 -0.27 0.84 -4.33
C LEU A 57 0.75 1.45 -3.36
N ILE A 58 0.32 1.82 -2.14
CA ILE A 58 1.22 2.31 -1.09
C ILE A 58 2.22 1.22 -0.71
N LEU A 59 1.76 0.00 -0.47
CA LEU A 59 2.62 -1.12 -0.10
C LEU A 59 3.60 -1.50 -1.22
N ASP A 60 3.17 -1.43 -2.48
CA ASP A 60 4.04 -1.66 -3.63
C ASP A 60 5.12 -0.57 -3.76
N LYS A 61 4.77 0.71 -3.54
CA LYS A 61 5.74 1.80 -3.46
C LYS A 61 6.73 1.63 -2.30
N LEU A 62 6.27 1.13 -1.15
CA LEU A 62 7.17 0.83 -0.03
C LEU A 62 8.07 -0.37 -0.36
N LYS A 63 7.58 -1.38 -1.10
CA LYS A 63 8.40 -2.49 -1.59
C LYS A 63 9.49 -2.03 -2.55
N SER A 64 9.21 -1.08 -3.45
CA SER A 64 10.22 -0.58 -4.41
C SER A 64 11.37 0.18 -3.75
N LEU A 65 11.24 0.55 -2.47
CA LEU A 65 12.30 1.11 -1.64
C LEU A 65 13.01 0.05 -0.77
N ASP A 66 12.75 -1.23 -0.98
CA ASP A 66 13.19 -2.35 -0.12
C ASP A 66 12.78 -2.18 1.36
N ILE A 67 11.72 -1.39 1.61
CA ILE A 67 11.21 -1.06 2.96
C ILE A 67 10.23 -2.13 3.45
N VAL A 68 9.44 -2.68 2.52
CA VAL A 68 8.46 -3.75 2.75
C VAL A 68 8.87 -4.97 1.94
N ASP A 69 8.91 -6.15 2.57
CA ASP A 69 9.10 -7.40 1.84
C ASP A 69 7.75 -7.94 1.30
N ILE A 70 7.80 -8.74 0.24
CA ILE A 70 6.60 -9.30 -0.41
C ILE A 70 5.79 -10.21 0.50
N GLY A 71 6.44 -10.95 1.40
CA GLY A 71 5.80 -11.76 2.43
C GLY A 71 4.95 -10.92 3.39
N PHE A 72 5.37 -9.70 3.76
CA PHE A 72 4.53 -8.79 4.53
C PHE A 72 3.27 -8.36 3.77
N ILE A 73 3.40 -8.04 2.48
CA ILE A 73 2.24 -7.70 1.64
C ILE A 73 1.27 -8.88 1.57
N MET A 74 1.80 -10.10 1.39
CA MET A 74 1.01 -11.32 1.36
C MET A 74 0.33 -11.62 2.70
N GLU A 75 1.02 -11.44 3.83
CA GLU A 75 0.47 -11.63 5.18
C GLU A 75 -0.66 -10.64 5.47
N LEU A 76 -0.48 -9.36 5.11
CA LEU A 76 -1.48 -8.32 5.32
C LEU A 76 -2.72 -8.51 4.43
N MET A 77 -2.51 -8.98 3.19
CA MET A 77 -3.60 -9.38 2.32
C MET A 77 -4.32 -10.61 2.90
N ALA A 78 -3.59 -11.66 3.30
CA ALA A 78 -4.18 -12.86 3.87
C ALA A 78 -4.94 -12.63 5.18
N SER A 79 -4.47 -11.71 6.04
CA SER A 79 -5.13 -11.39 7.31
C SER A 79 -6.41 -10.57 7.14
N ASN A 80 -6.48 -9.75 6.08
CA ASN A 80 -7.66 -8.95 5.75
C ASN A 80 -8.66 -9.69 4.84
N PHE A 81 -8.21 -10.72 4.11
CA PHE A 81 -9.03 -11.66 3.37
C PHE A 81 -9.35 -12.91 4.19
N THR A 82 -10.06 -12.74 5.32
CA THR A 82 -10.84 -13.88 5.85
C THR A 82 -11.96 -14.19 4.87
N LEU A 83 -11.74 -15.22 4.04
CA LEU A 83 -12.70 -15.97 3.20
C LEU A 83 -14.16 -15.44 3.25
N MET A 84 -14.44 -14.36 2.52
CA MET A 84 -15.77 -14.10 1.99
C MET A 84 -15.62 -13.77 0.51
N ASP A 85 -15.89 -14.82 -0.28
CA ASP A 85 -16.25 -14.86 -1.68
C ASP A 85 -15.25 -14.34 -2.74
N ASN A 86 -14.55 -15.35 -3.29
CA ASN A 86 -14.33 -15.66 -4.71
C ASN A 86 -13.44 -14.75 -5.59
N GLU A 87 -12.43 -15.43 -6.15
CA GLU A 87 -11.66 -15.12 -7.36
C GLU A 87 -10.59 -14.02 -7.29
N PHE A 88 -9.67 -14.11 -6.33
CA PHE A 88 -8.32 -13.57 -6.54
C PHE A 88 -7.32 -14.74 -6.58
N SER A 89 -6.85 -15.06 -7.78
CA SER A 89 -5.79 -16.05 -7.99
C SER A 89 -4.44 -15.35 -7.93
N PHE A 90 -3.55 -15.81 -7.05
CA PHE A 90 -2.18 -15.30 -6.95
C PHE A 90 -1.30 -15.64 -8.17
N SER A 91 -1.82 -16.40 -9.14
CA SER A 91 -1.13 -16.71 -10.40
C SER A 91 -0.71 -15.48 -11.20
N ASP A 92 -1.40 -14.35 -11.03
CA ASP A 92 -1.22 -13.17 -11.88
C ASP A 92 -0.09 -12.25 -11.37
N PHE A 93 0.40 -12.47 -10.14
CA PHE A 93 1.52 -11.70 -9.58
C PHE A 93 2.90 -12.28 -9.94
N ASP A 94 2.98 -13.60 -10.17
CA ASP A 94 4.23 -14.26 -10.56
C ASP A 94 4.64 -13.93 -12.02
N GLU A 95 3.71 -13.49 -12.87
CA GLU A 95 4.03 -13.11 -14.26
C GLU A 95 4.74 -11.75 -14.41
N VAL A 96 4.74 -10.90 -13.37
CA VAL A 96 5.34 -9.54 -13.44
C VAL A 96 6.77 -9.50 -12.88
N VAL A 97 7.27 -10.62 -12.36
CA VAL A 97 8.63 -10.75 -11.82
C VAL A 97 9.42 -11.82 -12.57
N LEU A 98 9.61 -11.61 -13.89
CA LEU A 98 10.65 -12.27 -14.70
C LEU A 98 11.27 -11.29 -15.70
#